data_AF-A0A3B8MIB6-F1
#
_entry.id   AF-A0A3B8MIB6-F1
#
_cell.length_a   1.000
_cell.length_b   1.000
_cell.length_c   1.000
_cell.angle_alpha   90.00
_cell.angle_beta   90.00
_cell.angle_gamma   90.00
#
_symmetry.space_group_name_H-M   'P 1'
#
loop_
_entity.id
_entity.type
_entity.pdbx_description
1 polymer ?
#
loop_
_entity_poly.entity_id
_entity_poly.type
_entity_poly.pdbx_seq_one_letter_code
_entity_poly.pdbx_strand_id
1 'polypeptide(L)'
;MSIAGLALIMAVCAGGAGAEPAIAADSGHHYSWIEGAQIGHDFGRNPFASRSSDAASLGFDTTPGRSRLRASTQAAVGAGEGRMSFDLGFDFRSVVTFEDGIAVGLDEWAIRSVDAFLEELTSAHRLAQSFGRTFSADVVLVDHAVADGVSQEGAFTVGEHPELVTDASARAALLDVLAPVLSRLVAHPNVTINLMNEPEFVGMSAIQPARTFGRDAYRGVALADPAGDWIEGRQVGAALKRAAATVRVSRREGRITLSQSEITSADLQAFLLDWWRAVHAAAEVKTDFNLSGAVGFGDFLIFATCFNSTPSAPLFLPECDLNADDVIDFADFTLFAAEYGRVIRDPNVTIGWADDLSALANTPLLEGLAGEVVTDVDQLPRV
;
A
#
# COMPACT_ATOMS: atom_id res chain seq x y z
N MET A 1 44.81 20.65 -10.25
CA MET A 1 44.14 19.66 -11.13
C MET A 1 42.73 19.51 -10.60
N SER A 2 41.74 19.95 -11.39
CA SER A 2 40.38 20.25 -10.97
C SER A 2 39.41 19.08 -11.14
N ILE A 3 38.37 19.12 -10.31
CA ILE A 3 37.14 18.34 -10.33
C ILE A 3 36.39 18.55 -11.65
N ALA A 4 36.09 17.48 -12.39
CA ALA A 4 34.98 17.39 -13.35
C ALA A 4 34.89 15.96 -13.93
N GLY A 5 33.71 15.34 -13.86
CA GLY A 5 33.37 14.22 -14.75
C GLY A 5 32.60 13.07 -14.10
N LEU A 6 31.30 13.26 -13.84
CA LEU A 6 30.33 12.20 -14.07
C LEU A 6 29.05 12.85 -14.60
N ALA A 7 28.76 12.58 -15.87
CA ALA A 7 27.73 13.24 -16.65
C ALA A 7 26.36 12.60 -16.41
N LEU A 8 25.40 13.48 -16.10
CA LEU A 8 23.96 13.29 -16.12
C LEU A 8 23.50 13.08 -17.58
N ILE A 9 22.88 11.94 -17.88
CA ILE A 9 22.17 11.74 -19.15
C ILE A 9 20.77 12.33 -18.98
N MET A 10 20.58 13.58 -19.43
CA MET A 10 19.27 14.14 -19.73
C MET A 10 19.13 14.22 -21.24
N ALA A 11 18.24 13.39 -21.80
CA ALA A 11 17.78 13.55 -23.18
C ALA A 11 16.69 14.63 -23.20
N VAL A 12 17.10 15.86 -23.49
CA VAL A 12 16.19 16.97 -23.80
C VAL A 12 15.70 16.80 -25.24
N CYS A 13 14.42 16.48 -25.42
CA CYS A 13 13.73 16.68 -26.69
C CYS A 13 13.41 18.18 -26.84
N ALA A 14 14.16 18.89 -27.66
CA ALA A 14 13.88 20.26 -28.05
C ALA A 14 13.11 20.29 -29.39
N GLY A 15 11.97 20.99 -29.39
CA GLY A 15 11.61 21.89 -30.48
C GLY A 15 10.62 21.40 -31.53
N GLY A 16 9.33 21.48 -31.22
CA GLY A 16 8.24 21.54 -32.20
C GLY A 16 7.14 22.49 -31.71
N ALA A 17 7.26 23.79 -32.00
CA ALA A 17 6.22 24.76 -31.69
C ALA A 17 5.00 24.51 -32.61
N GLY A 18 3.89 24.02 -32.04
CA GLY A 18 2.60 24.02 -32.73
C GLY A 18 1.71 22.79 -32.60
N ALA A 19 2.06 21.77 -31.79
CA ALA A 19 1.12 20.72 -31.45
C ALA A 19 0.38 21.09 -30.15
N GLU A 20 -0.95 20.99 -30.13
CA GLU A 20 -1.70 20.89 -28.88
C GLU A 20 -1.02 19.83 -28.01
N PRO A 21 -0.80 20.08 -26.70
CA PRO A 21 -0.20 19.09 -25.84
C PRO A 21 -1.10 17.86 -25.90
N ALA A 22 -0.61 16.79 -26.53
CA ALA A 22 -1.22 15.48 -26.38
C ALA A 22 -1.35 15.27 -24.88
N ILE A 23 -2.57 15.03 -24.41
CA ILE A 23 -2.83 14.62 -23.04
C ILE A 23 -1.95 13.39 -22.85
N ALA A 24 -0.82 13.58 -22.16
CA ALA A 24 0.08 12.49 -21.85
C ALA A 24 -0.77 11.46 -21.11
N ALA A 25 -0.83 10.24 -21.66
CA ALA A 25 -1.55 9.15 -21.04
C ALA A 25 -1.09 9.05 -19.58
N ASP A 26 -2.02 8.83 -18.65
CA ASP A 26 -1.78 8.61 -17.23
C ASP A 26 -1.01 7.30 -16.99
N SER A 27 0.18 7.14 -17.56
CA SER A 27 1.04 6.01 -17.27
C SER A 27 1.59 6.17 -15.86
N GLY A 28 1.07 5.40 -14.90
CA GLY A 28 1.70 5.30 -13.59
C GLY A 28 3.09 4.65 -13.75
N HIS A 29 4.15 5.35 -13.39
CA HIS A 29 5.49 4.77 -13.31
C HIS A 29 5.71 4.16 -11.93
N HIS A 30 6.01 2.85 -11.88
CA HIS A 30 6.50 2.21 -10.66
C HIS A 30 7.98 2.52 -10.49
N TYR A 31 8.31 3.42 -9.57
CA TYR A 31 9.69 3.66 -9.17
C TYR A 31 10.13 2.54 -8.20
N SER A 32 10.22 1.32 -8.72
CA SER A 32 10.89 0.24 -8.00
C SER A 32 12.41 0.39 -8.14
N TRP A 33 13.13 -0.12 -7.14
CA TRP A 33 14.53 -0.56 -7.01
C TRP A 33 15.59 -0.29 -8.12
N ILE A 34 15.22 -0.20 -9.39
CA ILE A 34 16.08 -0.35 -10.57
C ILE A 34 16.68 0.99 -11.07
N GLU A 35 16.10 2.14 -10.75
CA GLU A 35 16.57 3.43 -11.31
C GLU A 35 17.59 4.22 -10.45
N GLY A 36 18.28 3.55 -9.52
CA GLY A 36 19.39 4.15 -8.75
C GLY A 36 18.96 5.19 -7.70
N ALA A 37 17.67 5.53 -7.64
CA ALA A 37 17.03 6.20 -6.52
C ALA A 37 16.80 5.16 -5.41
N GLN A 38 17.81 4.92 -4.57
CA GLN A 38 17.65 4.23 -3.28
C GLN A 38 16.82 5.11 -2.34
N ILE A 39 15.57 5.36 -2.71
CA ILE A 39 14.56 6.00 -1.88
C ILE A 39 14.04 4.89 -0.96
N GLY A 40 13.83 5.24 0.31
CA GLY A 40 13.49 4.33 1.40
C GLY A 40 12.53 3.23 0.94
N HIS A 41 12.94 1.99 1.16
CA HIS A 41 12.28 0.78 0.69
C HIS A 41 10.85 0.63 1.22
N ASP A 42 10.52 1.38 2.27
CA ASP A 42 9.24 1.38 2.97
C ASP A 42 9.03 2.76 3.61
N PHE A 43 7.83 3.05 4.11
CA PHE A 43 7.53 4.21 4.97
C PHE A 43 8.22 4.12 6.35
N GLY A 44 9.15 3.19 6.53
CA GLY A 44 9.80 2.87 7.79
C GLY A 44 11.31 2.73 7.68
N ARG A 45 11.91 2.13 8.71
CA ARG A 45 13.34 1.79 8.67
C ARG A 45 13.50 0.51 7.84
N ASN A 46 14.24 0.54 6.73
CA ASN A 46 14.66 -0.68 6.06
C ASN A 46 15.47 -1.56 7.05
N PRO A 47 14.93 -2.70 7.53
CA PRO A 47 15.62 -3.52 8.53
C PRO A 47 16.82 -4.28 7.92
N PHE A 48 16.91 -4.36 6.59
CA PHE A 48 17.97 -5.04 5.83
C PHE A 48 19.15 -4.14 5.50
N ALA A 49 19.03 -2.86 5.82
CA ALA A 49 20.10 -1.89 5.74
C ALA A 49 21.35 -2.37 6.50
N SER A 50 22.40 -2.79 5.79
CA SER A 50 23.66 -3.15 6.45
C SER A 50 24.16 -1.94 7.26
N ARG A 51 24.44 -2.14 8.56
CA ARG A 51 24.91 -1.10 9.49
C ARG A 51 26.14 -0.32 9.00
N SER A 52 26.83 -0.77 7.96
CA SER A 52 28.11 -0.25 7.48
C SER A 52 28.02 0.82 6.38
N SER A 53 26.84 1.13 5.84
CA SER A 53 26.70 2.27 4.93
C SER A 53 25.74 3.28 5.53
N ASP A 54 26.25 4.48 5.82
CA ASP A 54 25.53 5.67 6.34
C ASP A 54 24.29 6.08 5.52
N ALA A 55 23.98 5.38 4.43
CA ALA A 55 22.86 5.61 3.52
C ALA A 55 21.69 4.62 3.68
N ALA A 56 21.80 3.57 4.49
CA ALA A 56 21.01 2.36 4.25
C ALA A 56 19.56 2.33 4.77
N SER A 57 19.08 3.27 5.58
CA SER A 57 17.63 3.38 5.81
C SER A 57 17.22 4.80 6.21
N LEU A 58 17.33 5.71 5.26
CA LEU A 58 16.87 7.08 5.44
C LEU A 58 15.35 7.09 5.27
N GLY A 59 14.62 6.86 6.36
CA GLY A 59 13.17 7.07 6.41
C GLY A 59 12.82 8.46 5.90
N PHE A 60 11.59 8.62 5.39
CA PHE A 60 11.15 9.88 4.77
C PHE A 60 11.19 11.08 5.72
N ASP A 61 11.16 10.84 7.04
CA ASP A 61 11.26 11.90 8.04
C ASP A 61 12.68 12.46 8.24
N THR A 62 13.71 11.74 7.76
CA THR A 62 15.09 12.22 7.80
C THR A 62 15.34 13.28 6.72
N THR A 63 16.21 14.27 6.99
CA THR A 63 16.57 15.29 5.97
C THR A 63 17.03 14.68 4.64
N PRO A 64 17.92 13.68 4.62
CA PRO A 64 18.33 13.05 3.36
C PRO A 64 17.20 12.25 2.69
N GLY A 65 16.37 11.52 3.45
CA GLY A 65 15.24 10.76 2.93
C GLY A 65 14.19 11.68 2.29
N ARG A 66 13.80 12.74 3.01
CA ARG A 66 12.88 13.76 2.50
C ARG A 66 13.40 14.46 1.25
N SER A 67 14.70 14.79 1.21
CA SER A 67 15.34 15.39 0.03
C SER A 67 15.27 14.48 -1.20
N ARG A 68 15.52 13.17 -1.01
CA ARG A 68 15.40 12.17 -2.08
C ARG A 68 13.97 12.00 -2.56
N LEU A 69 13.01 11.90 -1.63
CA LEU A 69 11.59 11.81 -1.97
C LEU A 69 11.16 13.02 -2.79
N ARG A 70 11.47 14.23 -2.32
CA ARG A 70 11.20 15.48 -3.03
C ARG A 70 11.80 15.52 -4.43
N ALA A 71 13.09 15.20 -4.56
CA ALA A 71 13.76 15.23 -5.85
C ALA A 71 13.09 14.29 -6.86
N SER A 72 12.61 13.14 -6.39
CA SER A 72 12.03 12.09 -7.22
C SER A 72 10.60 12.43 -7.65
N THR A 73 9.76 12.92 -6.72
CA THR A 73 8.42 13.39 -7.08
C THR A 73 8.48 14.62 -7.98
N GLN A 74 9.43 15.54 -7.78
CA GLN A 74 9.66 16.67 -8.68
C GLN A 74 10.13 16.24 -10.07
N ALA A 75 11.00 15.23 -10.15
CA ALA A 75 11.45 14.67 -11.43
C ALA A 75 10.28 14.02 -12.20
N ALA A 76 9.46 13.21 -11.52
CA ALA A 76 8.26 12.61 -12.11
C ALA A 76 7.29 13.67 -12.65
N VAL A 77 6.96 14.68 -11.82
CA VAL A 77 6.11 15.80 -12.26
C VAL A 77 6.73 16.53 -13.47
N GLY A 78 8.05 16.77 -13.44
CA GLY A 78 8.78 17.41 -14.54
C GLY A 78 8.79 16.59 -15.84
N ALA A 79 8.75 15.26 -15.73
CA ALA A 79 8.70 14.33 -16.86
C ALA A 79 7.32 14.22 -17.53
N GLY A 80 6.26 14.67 -16.87
CA GLY A 80 4.90 14.53 -17.39
C GLY A 80 3.99 13.66 -16.55
N GLU A 81 4.55 12.94 -15.57
CA GLU A 81 3.80 11.93 -14.80
C GLU A 81 2.71 12.55 -13.94
N GLY A 82 1.55 11.87 -13.90
CA GLY A 82 0.41 12.23 -13.06
C GLY A 82 0.28 11.39 -11.79
N ARG A 83 1.06 10.30 -11.67
CA ARG A 83 0.91 9.32 -10.59
C ARG A 83 2.21 8.55 -10.31
N MET A 84 2.42 8.15 -9.06
CA MET A 84 3.55 7.32 -8.63
C MET A 84 3.11 6.31 -7.56
N SER A 85 3.65 5.09 -7.56
CA SER A 85 3.32 4.08 -6.54
C SER A 85 4.41 3.99 -5.46
N PHE A 86 4.00 3.67 -4.23
CA PHE A 86 4.86 3.53 -3.06
C PHE A 86 4.41 2.36 -2.18
N ASP A 87 5.35 1.53 -1.73
CA ASP A 87 5.06 0.44 -0.80
C ASP A 87 5.09 0.95 0.64
N LEU A 88 4.03 0.66 1.40
CA LEU A 88 3.93 1.00 2.81
C LEU A 88 4.96 0.23 3.63
N GLY A 89 4.98 -1.09 3.44
CA GLY A 89 5.89 -2.02 4.07
C GLY A 89 5.88 -3.38 3.37
N PHE A 90 7.01 -3.82 2.81
CA PHE A 90 7.13 -5.13 2.17
C PHE A 90 6.90 -6.31 3.14
N ASP A 91 7.33 -6.16 4.39
CA ASP A 91 7.21 -7.18 5.44
C ASP A 91 6.73 -6.62 6.78
N PHE A 92 6.26 -5.37 6.78
CA PHE A 92 5.87 -4.57 7.94
C PHE A 92 6.92 -4.33 9.02
N ARG A 93 8.06 -5.04 9.06
CA ARG A 93 9.08 -4.88 10.11
C ARG A 93 9.73 -3.50 10.11
N SER A 94 9.59 -2.76 9.02
CA SER A 94 9.99 -1.37 8.90
C SER A 94 9.04 -0.39 9.60
N VAL A 95 7.77 -0.77 9.78
CA VAL A 95 6.66 0.08 10.25
C VAL A 95 6.08 -0.41 11.59
N VAL A 96 6.18 -1.70 11.87
CA VAL A 96 5.53 -2.41 12.97
C VAL A 96 6.56 -3.19 13.77
N THR A 97 6.40 -3.16 15.09
CA THR A 97 7.16 -4.01 16.02
C THR A 97 6.37 -5.28 16.30
N PHE A 98 7.05 -6.42 16.21
CA PHE A 98 6.48 -7.75 16.46
C PHE A 98 7.08 -8.38 17.73
N GLU A 99 6.24 -9.02 18.54
CA GLU A 99 6.62 -9.88 19.66
C GLU A 99 5.99 -11.26 19.46
N ASP A 100 6.82 -12.31 19.42
CA ASP A 100 6.39 -13.70 19.16
C ASP A 100 5.50 -13.86 17.91
N GLY A 101 5.76 -13.05 16.87
CA GLY A 101 4.99 -13.05 15.61
C GLY A 101 3.70 -12.22 15.64
N ILE A 102 3.39 -11.57 16.75
CA ILE A 102 2.20 -10.71 16.91
C ILE A 102 2.63 -9.26 16.82
N ALA A 103 1.91 -8.45 16.03
CA ALA A 103 2.09 -7.01 15.99
C ALA A 103 1.70 -6.39 17.34
N VAL A 104 2.63 -5.68 17.99
CA VAL A 104 2.39 -5.08 19.32
C VAL A 104 2.45 -3.55 19.33
N GLY A 105 2.94 -2.93 18.26
CA GLY A 105 2.99 -1.48 18.19
C GLY A 105 3.59 -0.95 16.90
N LEU A 106 3.37 0.33 16.66
CA LEU A 106 4.03 1.05 15.57
C LEU A 106 5.46 1.37 15.96
N ASP A 107 6.36 1.22 15.00
CA ASP A 107 7.68 1.79 15.10
C ASP A 107 7.56 3.33 15.20
N GLU A 108 8.35 3.95 16.07
CA GLU A 108 8.26 5.39 16.35
C GLU A 108 8.50 6.27 15.10
N TRP A 109 9.12 5.73 14.04
CA TRP A 109 9.46 6.43 12.80
C TRP A 109 8.37 6.35 11.74
N ALA A 110 7.46 5.37 11.84
CA ALA A 110 6.41 5.10 10.85
C ALA A 110 5.55 6.35 10.61
N ILE A 111 4.99 6.91 11.68
CA ILE A 111 4.09 8.06 11.59
C ILE A 111 4.79 9.29 11.03
N ARG A 112 6.00 9.59 11.50
CA ARG A 112 6.76 10.75 11.00
C ARG A 112 7.10 10.62 9.52
N SER A 113 7.39 9.40 9.06
CA SER A 113 7.70 9.12 7.66
C SER A 113 6.46 9.23 6.78
N VAL A 114 5.30 8.77 7.26
CA VAL A 114 4.01 9.01 6.59
C VAL A 114 3.72 10.51 6.50
N ASP A 115 3.86 11.25 7.59
CA ASP A 115 3.64 12.71 7.58
C ASP A 115 4.58 13.41 6.59
N ALA A 116 5.86 13.04 6.59
CA ALA A 116 6.85 13.55 5.64
C ALA A 116 6.49 13.21 4.18
N PHE A 117 6.01 11.99 3.93
CA PHE A 117 5.55 11.57 2.62
C PHE A 117 4.38 12.43 2.12
N LEU A 118 3.35 12.61 2.96
CA LEU A 118 2.15 13.39 2.62
C LEU A 118 2.48 14.86 2.35
N GLU A 119 3.40 15.44 3.12
CA GLU A 119 3.90 16.82 2.89
C GLU A 119 4.59 16.98 1.52
N GLU A 120 5.44 16.02 1.15
CA GLU A 120 6.13 16.05 -0.15
C GLU A 120 5.18 15.74 -1.30
N LEU A 121 4.20 14.85 -1.11
CA LEU A 121 3.13 14.57 -2.08
C LEU A 121 2.28 15.82 -2.34
N THR A 122 1.88 16.54 -1.28
CA THR A 122 1.18 17.83 -1.42
C THR A 122 2.02 18.82 -2.21
N SER A 123 3.33 18.86 -1.96
CA SER A 123 4.25 19.77 -2.66
C SER A 123 4.41 19.41 -4.14
N ALA A 124 4.49 18.11 -4.47
CA ALA A 124 4.51 17.61 -5.84
C ALA A 124 3.19 17.91 -6.57
N HIS A 125 2.05 17.74 -5.91
CA HIS A 125 0.74 18.09 -6.45
C HIS A 125 0.65 19.59 -6.79
N ARG A 126 1.10 20.49 -5.90
CA ARG A 126 1.14 21.93 -6.17
C ARG A 126 2.05 22.27 -7.36
N LEU A 127 3.18 21.57 -7.51
CA LEU A 127 4.05 21.73 -8.67
C LEU A 127 3.34 21.28 -9.96
N ALA A 128 2.66 20.13 -9.95
CA ALA A 128 1.90 19.65 -11.11
C ALA A 128 0.76 20.62 -11.50
N GLN A 129 0.07 21.20 -10.52
CA GLN A 129 -0.94 22.24 -10.75
C GLN A 129 -0.38 23.47 -11.44
N SER A 130 0.88 23.85 -11.16
CA SER A 130 1.55 24.94 -11.87
C SER A 130 1.76 24.67 -13.36
N PHE A 131 1.69 23.40 -13.77
CA PHE A 131 1.70 22.94 -15.16
C PHE A 131 0.30 22.60 -15.70
N GLY A 132 -0.78 22.91 -14.96
CA GLY A 132 -2.15 22.58 -15.34
C GLY A 132 -2.49 21.09 -15.25
N ARG A 133 -1.76 20.33 -14.41
CA ARG A 133 -1.92 18.89 -14.22
C ARG A 133 -2.20 18.56 -12.75
N THR A 134 -2.50 17.29 -12.47
CA THR A 134 -2.58 16.73 -11.12
C THR A 134 -1.44 15.75 -10.89
N PHE A 135 -1.08 15.53 -9.63
CA PHE A 135 -0.19 14.46 -9.20
C PHE A 135 -0.80 13.72 -8.02
N SER A 136 -0.76 12.39 -8.05
CA SER A 136 -1.24 11.51 -6.98
C SER A 136 -0.23 10.40 -6.66
N ALA A 137 -0.49 9.71 -5.56
CA ALA A 137 0.25 8.52 -5.18
C ALA A 137 -0.69 7.33 -4.98
N ASP A 138 -0.25 6.15 -5.42
CA ASP A 138 -0.84 4.87 -5.05
C ASP A 138 0.02 4.31 -3.90
N VAL A 139 -0.58 4.00 -2.75
CA VAL A 139 0.13 3.43 -1.60
C VAL A 139 -0.25 1.98 -1.45
N VAL A 140 0.68 1.09 -1.78
CA VAL A 140 0.54 -0.36 -1.65
C VAL A 140 0.69 -0.74 -0.19
N LEU A 141 -0.36 -1.26 0.44
CA LEU A 141 -0.34 -1.65 1.84
C LEU A 141 0.44 -2.94 2.08
N VAL A 142 0.34 -3.89 1.16
CA VAL A 142 0.88 -5.24 1.30
C VAL A 142 1.47 -5.70 -0.03
N ASP A 143 2.59 -6.40 -0.01
CA ASP A 143 3.09 -7.14 -1.18
C ASP A 143 2.65 -8.61 -1.12
N HIS A 144 2.46 -9.26 -2.27
CA HIS A 144 2.19 -10.71 -2.34
C HIS A 144 3.25 -11.54 -1.60
N ALA A 145 4.48 -11.03 -1.47
CA ALA A 145 5.56 -11.65 -0.73
C ALA A 145 5.23 -11.93 0.75
N VAL A 146 4.29 -11.19 1.36
CA VAL A 146 3.77 -11.48 2.71
C VAL A 146 3.14 -12.88 2.78
N ALA A 147 2.56 -13.34 1.68
CA ALA A 147 1.97 -14.67 1.55
C ALA A 147 2.99 -15.76 1.15
N ASP A 148 4.19 -15.38 0.67
CA ASP A 148 5.12 -16.30 0.01
C ASP A 148 6.06 -17.08 0.97
N GLY A 149 5.91 -16.85 2.28
CA GLY A 149 6.83 -17.38 3.29
C GLY A 149 8.27 -16.89 3.06
N VAL A 150 9.21 -17.44 3.83
CA VAL A 150 10.63 -17.03 3.80
C VAL A 150 11.22 -17.11 2.40
N SER A 151 11.38 -15.95 1.75
CA SER A 151 12.22 -15.76 0.57
C SER A 151 13.65 -15.43 1.00
N GLN A 152 14.62 -15.73 0.13
CA GLN A 152 16.03 -15.41 0.36
C GLN A 152 16.47 -14.41 -0.72
N GLU A 153 16.66 -13.15 -0.34
CA GLU A 153 17.25 -12.13 -1.20
C GLU A 153 18.73 -11.95 -0.85
N GLY A 154 19.58 -12.66 -1.59
CA GLY A 154 21.01 -12.69 -1.30
C GLY A 154 21.31 -13.39 0.03
N ALA A 155 21.71 -12.62 1.05
CA ALA A 155 22.00 -13.12 2.40
C ALA A 155 20.87 -12.85 3.41
N PHE A 156 19.75 -12.26 2.97
CA PHE A 156 18.65 -11.85 3.83
C PHE A 156 17.44 -12.74 3.65
N THR A 157 16.78 -13.05 4.76
CA THR A 157 15.43 -13.62 4.77
C THR A 157 14.41 -12.48 4.62
N VAL A 158 13.72 -12.44 3.49
CA VAL A 158 12.71 -11.43 3.14
C VAL A 158 11.39 -12.15 2.89
N GLY A 159 10.25 -11.53 3.18
CA GLY A 159 8.95 -12.21 3.15
C GLY A 159 8.76 -13.03 4.42
N GLU A 160 7.86 -12.56 5.27
CA GLU A 160 7.45 -13.21 6.51
C GLU A 160 6.00 -12.84 6.75
N HIS A 161 5.32 -13.71 7.49
CA HIS A 161 3.94 -13.59 7.92
C HIS A 161 2.82 -14.23 7.05
N PRO A 162 2.97 -15.47 6.52
CA PRO A 162 1.83 -16.18 5.93
C PRO A 162 0.68 -16.36 6.93
N GLU A 163 0.95 -16.35 8.23
CA GLU A 163 -0.05 -16.31 9.28
C GLU A 163 -0.92 -15.06 9.24
N LEU A 164 -0.46 -13.90 8.74
CA LEU A 164 -1.35 -12.75 8.58
C LEU A 164 -2.47 -13.05 7.57
N VAL A 165 -2.20 -13.89 6.57
CA VAL A 165 -3.21 -14.33 5.59
C VAL A 165 -4.18 -15.33 6.21
N THR A 166 -3.68 -16.28 6.99
CA THR A 166 -4.48 -17.43 7.46
C THR A 166 -5.06 -17.27 8.88
N ASP A 167 -4.50 -16.40 9.72
CA ASP A 167 -4.90 -16.15 11.10
C ASP A 167 -5.55 -14.77 11.23
N ALA A 168 -6.88 -14.77 11.39
CA ALA A 168 -7.67 -13.56 11.57
C ALA A 168 -7.29 -12.75 12.82
N SER A 169 -6.81 -13.40 13.90
CA SER A 169 -6.42 -12.70 15.13
C SER A 169 -5.08 -11.98 14.96
N ALA A 170 -4.09 -12.62 14.32
CA ALA A 170 -2.83 -11.96 13.98
C ALA A 170 -3.07 -10.76 13.06
N ARG A 171 -3.94 -10.95 12.07
CA ARG A 171 -4.32 -9.91 11.11
C ARG A 171 -5.04 -8.74 11.78
N ALA A 172 -5.98 -9.00 12.68
CA ALA A 172 -6.66 -7.96 13.47
C ALA A 172 -5.67 -7.14 14.31
N ALA A 173 -4.75 -7.81 15.02
CA ALA A 173 -3.72 -7.12 15.82
C ALA A 173 -2.85 -6.19 14.96
N LEU A 174 -2.46 -6.63 13.76
CA LEU A 174 -1.71 -5.79 12.82
C LEU A 174 -2.52 -4.57 12.37
N LEU A 175 -3.79 -4.77 12.01
CA LEU A 175 -4.66 -3.68 11.54
C LEU A 175 -4.93 -2.65 12.65
N ASP A 176 -5.11 -3.09 13.89
CA ASP A 176 -5.24 -2.21 15.05
C ASP A 176 -3.98 -1.35 15.24
N VAL A 177 -2.81 -1.97 15.12
CA VAL A 177 -1.52 -1.25 15.20
C VAL A 177 -1.37 -0.26 14.04
N LEU A 178 -1.77 -0.63 12.81
CA LEU A 178 -1.65 0.22 11.62
C LEU A 178 -2.72 1.31 11.51
N ALA A 179 -3.78 1.28 12.31
CA ALA A 179 -4.89 2.23 12.21
C ALA A 179 -4.45 3.72 12.18
N PRO A 180 -3.48 4.19 12.99
CA PRO A 180 -3.01 5.59 12.94
C PRO A 180 -2.29 5.95 11.63
N VAL A 181 -1.65 4.98 10.97
CA VAL A 181 -1.02 5.14 9.65
C VAL A 181 -2.09 5.19 8.56
N LEU A 182 -3.01 4.23 8.56
CA LEU A 182 -4.09 4.16 7.58
C LEU A 182 -4.93 5.43 7.61
N SER A 183 -5.29 5.92 8.81
CA SER A 183 -6.08 7.14 9.01
C SER A 183 -5.45 8.38 8.35
N ARG A 184 -4.11 8.50 8.38
CA ARG A 184 -3.38 9.60 7.72
C ARG A 184 -3.41 9.46 6.20
N LEU A 185 -3.16 8.25 5.70
CA LEU A 185 -3.11 7.99 4.27
C LEU A 185 -4.48 8.23 3.61
N VAL A 186 -5.55 7.69 4.19
CA VAL A 186 -6.92 7.84 3.65
C VAL A 186 -7.44 9.28 3.72
N ALA A 187 -6.98 10.07 4.69
CA ALA A 187 -7.35 11.48 4.79
C ALA A 187 -6.77 12.35 3.65
N HIS A 188 -5.71 11.90 2.98
CA HIS A 188 -5.01 12.71 2.00
C HIS A 188 -5.67 12.67 0.60
N PRO A 189 -6.03 13.83 -0.01
CA PRO A 189 -6.79 13.89 -1.28
C PRO A 189 -6.10 13.23 -2.48
N ASN A 190 -4.78 13.13 -2.43
CA ASN A 190 -3.98 12.65 -3.53
C ASN A 190 -3.40 11.26 -3.28
N VAL A 191 -3.93 10.52 -2.30
CA VAL A 191 -3.56 9.12 -2.05
C VAL A 191 -4.69 8.21 -2.50
N THR A 192 -4.34 7.19 -3.27
CA THR A 192 -5.16 6.00 -3.52
C THR A 192 -4.53 4.85 -2.77
N ILE A 193 -5.33 4.06 -2.06
CA ILE A 193 -4.86 2.89 -1.33
C ILE A 193 -4.89 1.68 -2.28
N ASN A 194 -3.78 0.97 -2.39
CA ASN A 194 -3.71 -0.32 -3.06
C ASN A 194 -3.55 -1.41 -1.99
N LEU A 195 -4.55 -2.30 -1.85
CA LEU A 195 -4.54 -3.28 -0.77
C LEU A 195 -3.42 -4.31 -0.91
N MET A 196 -3.07 -4.69 -2.14
CA MET A 196 -2.04 -5.69 -2.37
C MET A 196 -1.41 -5.55 -3.74
N ASN A 197 -0.07 -5.52 -3.79
CA ASN A 197 0.70 -5.63 -5.02
C ASN A 197 0.75 -7.09 -5.50
N GLU A 198 0.53 -7.30 -6.80
CA GLU A 198 0.54 -8.60 -7.49
C GLU A 198 -0.23 -9.73 -6.76
N PRO A 199 -1.48 -9.49 -6.33
CA PRO A 199 -2.26 -10.45 -5.54
C PRO A 199 -2.48 -11.78 -6.26
N GLU A 200 -2.37 -11.81 -7.59
CA GLU A 200 -2.43 -13.03 -8.36
C GLU A 200 -1.32 -14.01 -8.03
N PHE A 201 -0.16 -13.59 -7.50
CA PHE A 201 0.85 -14.56 -7.08
C PHE A 201 0.52 -15.23 -5.75
N VAL A 202 -0.45 -14.69 -4.99
CA VAL A 202 -0.94 -15.33 -3.78
C VAL A 202 -1.92 -16.43 -4.14
N GLY A 203 -1.44 -17.67 -4.08
CA GLY A 203 -2.30 -18.83 -4.17
C GLY A 203 -3.01 -18.96 -5.52
N MET A 204 -2.25 -19.02 -6.62
CA MET A 204 -2.82 -19.29 -7.93
C MET A 204 -3.40 -20.70 -8.03
N SER A 205 -4.53 -20.84 -8.72
CA SER A 205 -4.82 -22.12 -9.36
C SER A 205 -3.68 -22.42 -10.33
N ALA A 206 -3.15 -23.64 -10.30
CA ALA A 206 -2.04 -24.10 -11.13
C ALA A 206 -2.18 -23.80 -12.64
N ILE A 207 -3.40 -23.49 -13.10
CA ILE A 207 -3.75 -23.16 -14.49
C ILE A 207 -3.43 -21.70 -14.84
N GLN A 208 -3.44 -20.78 -13.87
CA GLN A 208 -3.28 -19.34 -14.11
C GLN A 208 -1.83 -18.91 -14.43
N PRO A 209 -0.77 -19.41 -13.73
CA PRO A 209 0.61 -19.17 -14.14
C PRO A 209 0.82 -19.62 -15.59
N ALA A 210 0.20 -20.75 -15.97
CA ALA A 210 0.32 -21.34 -17.30
C ALA A 210 -0.24 -20.49 -18.43
N ARG A 211 -1.15 -19.57 -18.12
CA ARG A 211 -1.69 -18.60 -19.06
C ARG A 211 -0.86 -17.32 -19.06
N THR A 212 -0.51 -16.79 -17.89
CA THR A 212 0.19 -15.51 -17.73
C THR A 212 1.58 -15.52 -18.37
N PHE A 213 2.37 -16.59 -18.15
CA PHE A 213 3.75 -16.62 -18.64
C PHE A 213 3.87 -17.07 -20.12
N GLY A 214 2.79 -17.55 -20.74
CA GLY A 214 2.81 -18.08 -22.12
C GLY A 214 3.53 -19.44 -22.26
N ARG A 215 3.34 -20.13 -23.39
CA ARG A 215 3.87 -21.50 -23.61
C ARG A 215 5.40 -21.58 -23.54
N ASP A 216 6.11 -20.50 -23.87
CA ASP A 216 7.57 -20.50 -23.98
C ASP A 216 8.30 -20.11 -22.68
N ALA A 217 7.64 -19.42 -21.74
CA ALA A 217 8.26 -19.12 -20.44
C ALA A 217 8.49 -20.36 -19.56
N TYR A 218 7.86 -21.49 -19.90
CA TYR A 218 8.12 -22.78 -19.25
C TYR A 218 9.43 -23.44 -19.68
N ARG A 219 10.16 -22.88 -20.65
CA ARG A 219 11.54 -23.31 -20.93
C ARG A 219 12.45 -22.89 -19.77
N GLY A 220 12.58 -23.78 -18.78
CA GLY A 220 13.41 -23.57 -17.59
C GLY A 220 12.64 -23.51 -16.27
N VAL A 221 11.32 -23.70 -16.30
CA VAL A 221 10.51 -23.87 -15.09
C VAL A 221 10.56 -25.32 -14.67
N ALA A 222 10.92 -25.55 -13.40
CA ALA A 222 11.01 -26.86 -12.82
C ALA A 222 10.06 -26.92 -11.61
N LEU A 223 9.18 -27.92 -11.59
CA LEU A 223 8.31 -28.22 -10.46
C LEU A 223 9.03 -29.22 -9.58
N ALA A 224 9.26 -28.91 -8.32
CA ALA A 224 9.54 -29.97 -7.35
C ALA A 224 8.21 -30.65 -7.04
N ASP A 225 8.08 -31.93 -7.35
CA ASP A 225 6.94 -32.72 -6.88
C ASP A 225 7.05 -32.95 -5.35
N PRO A 226 6.01 -33.47 -4.68
CA PRO A 226 6.07 -33.73 -3.23
C PRO A 226 7.18 -34.71 -2.80
N ALA A 227 7.76 -35.49 -3.72
CA ALA A 227 8.88 -36.37 -3.47
C ALA A 227 10.24 -35.68 -3.67
N GLY A 228 10.25 -34.41 -4.11
CA GLY A 228 11.45 -33.63 -4.41
C GLY A 228 12.01 -33.85 -5.82
N ASP A 229 11.29 -34.59 -6.67
CA ASP A 229 11.69 -34.82 -8.05
C ASP A 229 11.33 -33.62 -8.93
N TRP A 230 12.24 -33.24 -9.82
CA TRP A 230 12.07 -32.08 -10.68
C TRP A 230 11.34 -32.45 -11.97
N ILE A 231 10.19 -31.82 -12.21
CA ILE A 231 9.39 -31.94 -13.42
C ILE A 231 9.67 -30.71 -14.30
N GLU A 232 10.23 -30.92 -15.49
CA GLU A 232 10.58 -29.83 -16.41
C GLU A 232 9.68 -29.78 -17.66
N GLY A 233 9.58 -28.58 -18.25
CA GLY A 233 9.01 -28.37 -19.58
C GLY A 233 7.54 -28.78 -19.71
N ARG A 234 7.20 -29.59 -20.73
CA ARG A 234 5.79 -29.93 -21.04
C ARG A 234 5.08 -30.73 -19.93
N GLN A 235 5.83 -31.39 -19.05
CA GLN A 235 5.27 -32.17 -17.95
C GLN A 235 4.73 -31.28 -16.83
N VAL A 236 5.27 -30.05 -16.67
CA VAL A 236 4.81 -29.04 -15.72
C VAL A 236 3.33 -28.73 -15.93
N GLY A 237 2.92 -28.39 -17.15
CA GLY A 237 1.53 -28.07 -17.46
C GLY A 237 0.54 -29.24 -17.21
N ALA A 238 0.99 -30.48 -17.35
CA ALA A 238 0.17 -31.66 -17.06
C ALA A 238 0.11 -31.98 -15.55
N ALA A 239 1.20 -31.74 -14.82
CA ALA A 239 1.24 -31.84 -13.37
C ALA A 239 0.33 -30.77 -12.74
N LEU A 240 0.46 -29.52 -13.17
CA LEU A 240 -0.36 -28.39 -12.73
C LEU A 240 -1.86 -28.61 -12.99
N LYS A 241 -2.25 -29.12 -14.16
CA LYS A 241 -3.65 -29.44 -14.43
C LYS A 241 -4.24 -30.55 -13.55
N ARG A 242 -3.39 -31.43 -13.01
CA ARG A 242 -3.81 -32.54 -12.13
C ARG A 242 -3.80 -32.15 -10.66
N ALA A 243 -2.90 -31.25 -10.28
CA ALA A 243 -2.94 -30.60 -8.99
C ALA A 243 -4.13 -29.63 -8.97
N ALA A 244 -5.28 -30.09 -8.49
CA ALA A 244 -6.37 -29.19 -8.06
C ALA A 244 -5.98 -28.30 -6.87
N ALA A 245 -4.70 -28.27 -6.52
CA ALA A 245 -4.12 -27.54 -5.41
C ALA A 245 -3.67 -26.16 -5.88
N THR A 246 -3.83 -25.21 -4.97
CA THR A 246 -3.23 -23.90 -5.04
C THR A 246 -1.71 -24.03 -5.05
N VAL A 247 -1.04 -23.37 -6.00
CA VAL A 247 0.43 -23.37 -6.09
C VAL A 247 0.99 -22.00 -5.78
N ARG A 248 2.08 -22.02 -5.02
CA ARG A 248 2.98 -20.91 -4.77
C ARG A 248 4.00 -20.83 -5.90
N VAL A 249 4.32 -19.62 -6.38
CA VAL A 249 5.31 -19.40 -7.44
C VAL A 249 6.47 -18.61 -6.89
N SER A 250 7.65 -19.22 -6.76
CA SER A 250 8.87 -18.50 -6.36
C SER A 250 9.89 -18.47 -7.49
N ARG A 251 10.65 -17.37 -7.61
CA ARG A 251 11.72 -17.24 -8.60
C ARG A 251 13.08 -17.14 -7.89
N ARG A 252 13.99 -18.07 -8.17
CA ARG A 252 15.35 -18.07 -7.59
C ARG A 252 16.38 -18.41 -8.67
N GLU A 253 17.42 -17.58 -8.80
CA GLU A 253 18.53 -17.78 -9.75
C GLU A 253 18.08 -18.01 -11.20
N GLY A 254 17.03 -17.28 -11.64
CA GLY A 254 16.48 -17.42 -12.99
C GLY A 254 15.59 -18.65 -13.20
N ARG A 255 15.33 -19.45 -12.16
CA ARG A 255 14.38 -20.56 -12.17
C ARG A 255 13.10 -20.20 -11.45
N ILE A 256 11.97 -20.70 -11.96
CA ILE A 256 10.67 -20.62 -11.29
C ILE A 256 10.40 -21.98 -10.64
N THR A 257 10.09 -21.98 -9.36
CA THR A 257 9.69 -23.15 -8.57
C THR A 257 8.22 -23.01 -8.23
N LEU A 258 7.48 -24.12 -8.33
CA LEU A 258 6.09 -24.18 -7.90
C LEU A 258 5.99 -25.12 -6.70
N SER A 259 5.46 -24.65 -5.58
CA SER A 259 5.20 -25.48 -4.39
C SER A 259 3.73 -25.43 -4.05
N GLN A 260 3.23 -26.40 -3.27
CA GLN A 260 1.86 -26.34 -2.77
C GLN A 260 1.72 -25.14 -1.82
N SER A 261 0.74 -24.28 -2.07
CA SER A 261 0.38 -23.20 -1.16
C SER A 261 -0.58 -23.71 -0.09
N GLU A 262 -0.30 -23.40 1.18
CA GLU A 262 -1.25 -23.60 2.28
C GLU A 262 -2.33 -22.52 2.29
N ILE A 263 -2.06 -21.37 1.67
CA ILE A 263 -3.00 -20.28 1.48
C ILE A 263 -3.93 -20.64 0.33
N THR A 264 -5.24 -20.64 0.62
CA THR A 264 -6.30 -20.83 -0.36
C THR A 264 -6.78 -19.48 -0.90
N SER A 265 -7.53 -19.50 -2.01
CA SER A 265 -8.18 -18.27 -2.52
C SER A 265 -9.19 -17.70 -1.52
N ALA A 266 -9.79 -18.54 -0.66
CA ALA A 266 -10.70 -18.06 0.39
C ALA A 266 -9.95 -17.30 1.49
N ASP A 267 -8.76 -17.74 1.86
CA ASP A 267 -7.91 -17.05 2.84
C ASP A 267 -7.47 -15.69 2.30
N LEU A 268 -7.04 -15.63 1.03
CA LEU A 268 -6.69 -14.36 0.39
C LEU A 268 -7.88 -13.40 0.31
N GLN A 269 -9.07 -13.89 -0.02
CA GLN A 269 -10.29 -13.05 -0.06
C GLN A 269 -10.64 -12.51 1.34
N ALA A 270 -10.55 -13.35 2.38
CA ALA A 270 -10.78 -12.93 3.75
C ALA A 270 -9.74 -11.89 4.20
N PHE A 271 -8.47 -12.09 3.81
CA PHE A 271 -7.39 -11.13 4.05
C PHE A 271 -7.70 -9.77 3.41
N LEU A 272 -7.95 -9.73 2.10
CA LEU A 272 -8.23 -8.49 1.37
C LEU A 272 -9.48 -7.78 1.88
N LEU A 273 -10.52 -8.53 2.25
CA LEU A 273 -11.75 -7.97 2.81
C LEU A 273 -11.51 -7.28 4.16
N ASP A 274 -10.68 -7.84 5.03
CA ASP A 274 -10.38 -7.22 6.31
C ASP A 274 -9.51 -5.97 6.17
N TRP A 275 -8.57 -5.97 5.22
CA TRP A 275 -7.82 -4.76 4.88
C TRP A 275 -8.74 -3.67 4.30
N TRP A 276 -9.65 -4.02 3.39
CA TRP A 276 -10.65 -3.10 2.86
C TRP A 276 -11.49 -2.48 3.98
N ARG A 277 -11.99 -3.30 4.92
CA ARG A 277 -12.74 -2.84 6.10
C ARG A 277 -11.90 -1.92 6.98
N ALA A 278 -10.63 -2.24 7.23
CA ALA A 278 -9.76 -1.41 8.04
C ALA A 278 -9.47 -0.05 7.38
N VAL A 279 -9.32 -0.02 6.05
CA VAL A 279 -9.15 1.22 5.29
C VAL A 279 -10.39 2.11 5.40
N HIS A 280 -11.59 1.56 5.24
CA HIS A 280 -12.83 2.33 5.43
C HIS A 280 -13.04 2.74 6.89
N ALA A 281 -12.79 1.86 7.85
CA ALA A 281 -12.86 2.21 9.27
C ALA A 281 -11.85 3.31 9.64
N ALA A 282 -10.69 3.36 8.98
CA ALA A 282 -9.72 4.44 9.16
C ALA A 282 -10.15 5.77 8.50
N ALA A 283 -11.03 5.70 7.50
CA ALA A 283 -11.65 6.85 6.85
C ALA A 283 -12.87 7.38 7.63
N GLU A 284 -13.50 6.53 8.44
CA GLU A 284 -14.50 6.97 9.40
C GLU A 284 -13.88 7.94 10.39
N VAL A 285 -14.50 9.10 10.51
CA VAL A 285 -14.09 10.11 11.48
C VAL A 285 -15.19 10.23 12.50
N LYS A 286 -14.94 9.69 13.71
CA LYS A 286 -15.89 9.69 14.83
C LYS A 286 -16.37 11.09 15.23
N THR A 287 -15.68 12.14 14.78
CA THR A 287 -15.90 13.53 15.16
C THR A 287 -16.74 14.33 14.16
N ASP A 288 -17.21 13.74 13.05
CA ASP A 288 -18.24 14.34 12.17
C ASP A 288 -19.65 14.02 12.70
N PHE A 289 -19.99 14.63 13.84
CA PHE A 289 -21.24 14.40 14.55
C PHE A 289 -22.48 14.79 13.74
N ASN A 290 -22.36 15.69 12.76
CA ASN A 290 -23.48 16.09 11.91
C ASN A 290 -23.53 15.40 10.54
N LEU A 291 -22.58 14.49 10.25
CA LEU A 291 -22.48 13.73 9.00
C LEU A 291 -22.38 14.62 7.76
N SER A 292 -21.71 15.76 7.85
CA SER A 292 -21.53 16.67 6.70
C SER A 292 -20.44 16.20 5.74
N GLY A 293 -19.69 15.17 6.10
CA GLY A 293 -18.49 14.74 5.38
C GLY A 293 -17.27 15.60 5.72
N ALA A 294 -17.31 16.42 6.78
CA ALA A 294 -16.17 17.16 7.28
C ALA A 294 -16.32 17.51 8.76
N VAL A 295 -15.23 17.39 9.52
CA VAL A 295 -15.19 17.82 10.92
C VAL A 295 -15.03 19.33 10.97
N GLY A 296 -16.12 20.04 11.24
CA GLY A 296 -16.16 21.48 11.13
C GLY A 296 -16.73 22.18 12.36
N PHE A 297 -17.11 23.44 12.16
CA PHE A 297 -17.75 24.24 13.21
C PHE A 297 -19.11 23.67 13.64
N GLY A 298 -19.84 23.01 12.74
CA GLY A 298 -21.09 22.34 13.09
C GLY A 298 -20.88 21.23 14.11
N ASP A 299 -19.85 20.41 13.93
CA ASP A 299 -19.48 19.33 14.86
C ASP A 299 -18.99 19.89 16.18
N PHE A 300 -18.20 20.97 16.14
CA PHE A 300 -17.78 21.66 17.36
C PHE A 300 -18.98 22.16 18.18
N LEU A 301 -20.04 22.68 17.53
CA LEU A 301 -21.24 23.09 18.25
C LEU A 301 -21.94 21.91 18.91
N ILE A 302 -22.02 20.75 18.25
CA ILE A 302 -22.58 19.52 18.85
C ILE A 302 -21.71 19.09 20.04
N PHE A 303 -20.39 19.00 19.85
CA PHE A 303 -19.44 18.67 20.92
C PHE A 303 -19.58 19.60 22.13
N ALA A 304 -19.68 20.92 21.89
CA ALA A 304 -19.83 21.90 22.94
C ALA A 304 -21.14 21.75 23.73
N THR A 305 -22.18 21.13 23.16
CA THR A 305 -23.44 20.86 23.89
C THR A 305 -23.35 19.70 24.86
N CYS A 306 -22.53 18.70 24.56
CA CYS A 306 -22.32 17.50 25.35
C CYS A 306 -21.08 17.59 26.27
N PHE A 307 -20.25 18.63 26.13
CA PHE A 307 -19.05 18.85 26.94
C PHE A 307 -19.34 18.95 28.44
N ASN A 308 -18.46 18.35 29.25
CA ASN A 308 -18.55 18.24 30.70
C ASN A 308 -19.82 17.51 31.17
N SER A 309 -20.18 16.41 30.48
CA SER A 309 -21.33 15.56 30.81
C SER A 309 -20.91 14.10 31.03
N THR A 310 -21.76 13.34 31.72
CA THR A 310 -21.59 11.91 32.04
C THR A 310 -22.88 11.16 31.68
N PRO A 311 -22.92 9.81 31.61
CA PRO A 311 -24.11 9.05 31.23
C PRO A 311 -25.42 9.39 31.97
N SER A 312 -25.33 10.00 33.15
CA SER A 312 -26.49 10.47 33.93
C SER A 312 -27.07 11.83 33.50
N ALA A 313 -26.33 12.60 32.71
CA ALA A 313 -26.69 13.94 32.28
C ALA A 313 -27.59 13.90 31.03
N PRO A 314 -28.64 14.73 30.92
CA PRO A 314 -29.54 14.73 29.75
C PRO A 314 -28.88 15.10 28.41
N LEU A 315 -27.69 15.70 28.44
CA LEU A 315 -26.94 16.16 27.27
C LEU A 315 -25.78 15.21 26.92
N PHE A 316 -25.63 14.08 27.63
CA PHE A 316 -24.62 13.10 27.30
C PHE A 316 -24.98 12.40 25.99
N LEU A 317 -24.07 12.51 25.03
CA LEU A 317 -24.12 11.83 23.74
C LEU A 317 -22.94 10.88 23.71
N PRO A 318 -23.15 9.55 23.73
CA PRO A 318 -22.05 8.57 23.72
C PRO A 318 -21.06 8.78 22.57
N GLU A 319 -21.49 9.39 21.47
CA GLU A 319 -20.67 9.70 20.31
C GLU A 319 -19.63 10.79 20.60
N CYS A 320 -19.90 11.68 21.55
CA CYS A 320 -18.97 12.73 21.98
C CYS A 320 -17.89 12.22 22.96
N ASP A 321 -18.07 11.04 23.55
CA ASP A 321 -17.11 10.38 24.44
C ASP A 321 -16.11 9.60 23.58
N LEU A 322 -15.11 10.34 23.07
CA LEU A 322 -14.18 9.88 22.05
C LEU A 322 -13.09 8.97 22.62
N ASN A 323 -12.81 9.07 23.93
CA ASN A 323 -11.87 8.19 24.62
C ASN A 323 -12.55 7.00 25.35
N ALA A 324 -13.89 6.98 25.39
CA ALA A 324 -14.73 5.95 26.01
C ALA A 324 -14.49 5.77 27.53
N ASP A 325 -14.32 6.88 28.27
CA ASP A 325 -14.13 6.87 29.72
C ASP A 325 -15.39 7.24 30.53
N ASP A 326 -16.55 7.29 29.86
CA ASP A 326 -17.86 7.69 30.39
C ASP A 326 -17.91 9.17 30.87
N VAL A 327 -16.96 10.01 30.45
CA VAL A 327 -16.95 11.45 30.76
C VAL A 327 -16.54 12.25 29.52
N ILE A 328 -17.43 13.08 29.00
CA ILE A 328 -17.09 13.95 27.87
C ILE A 328 -16.37 15.18 28.42
N ASP A 329 -15.04 15.24 28.30
CA ASP A 329 -14.24 16.30 28.88
C ASP A 329 -13.12 16.84 27.95
N PHE A 330 -12.10 17.45 28.55
CA PHE A 330 -10.99 18.04 27.80
C PHE A 330 -10.16 17.00 27.04
N ALA A 331 -10.10 15.74 27.49
CA ALA A 331 -9.47 14.66 26.78
C ALA A 331 -10.18 14.43 25.43
N ASP A 332 -11.51 14.35 25.42
CA ASP A 332 -12.29 14.24 24.18
C ASP A 332 -12.15 15.49 23.32
N PHE A 333 -12.13 16.68 23.93
CA PHE A 333 -11.91 17.90 23.17
C PHE A 333 -10.57 17.88 22.42
N THR A 334 -9.53 17.31 23.04
CA THR A 334 -8.21 17.17 22.41
C THR A 334 -8.27 16.20 21.22
N LEU A 335 -9.02 15.09 21.34
CA LEU A 335 -9.25 14.15 20.25
C LEU A 335 -10.06 14.80 19.11
N PHE A 336 -11.13 15.53 19.46
CA PHE A 336 -11.92 16.31 18.50
C PHE A 336 -11.06 17.34 17.76
N ALA A 337 -10.26 18.12 18.49
CA ALA A 337 -9.41 19.16 17.93
C ALA A 337 -8.33 18.60 16.99
N ALA A 338 -7.85 17.38 17.22
CA ALA A 338 -6.91 16.71 16.34
C ALA A 338 -7.51 16.40 14.96
N GLU A 339 -8.83 16.20 14.88
CA GLU A 339 -9.55 15.90 13.64
C GLU A 339 -10.19 17.15 13.00
N TYR A 340 -10.14 18.32 13.68
CA TYR A 340 -10.82 19.52 13.20
C TYR A 340 -10.29 19.99 11.83
N GLY A 341 -11.20 20.22 10.90
CA GLY A 341 -10.91 20.58 9.51
C GLY A 341 -10.68 19.37 8.59
N ARG A 342 -10.70 18.14 9.12
CA ARG A 342 -10.63 16.92 8.30
C ARG A 342 -11.86 16.81 7.43
N VAL A 343 -11.65 16.51 6.15
CA VAL A 343 -12.73 16.17 5.21
C VAL A 343 -12.80 14.66 5.13
N ILE A 344 -13.95 14.09 5.46
CA ILE A 344 -14.24 12.67 5.25
C ILE A 344 -14.44 12.47 3.76
N ARG A 345 -13.72 11.48 3.24
CA ARG A 345 -13.87 11.05 1.86
C ARG A 345 -13.97 9.54 1.89
N ASP A 346 -14.75 9.03 0.98
CA ASP A 346 -14.67 7.62 0.66
C ASP A 346 -13.24 7.36 0.13
N PRO A 347 -12.42 6.54 0.81
CA PRO A 347 -11.06 6.30 0.38
C PRO A 347 -11.10 5.64 -0.99
N ASN A 348 -10.24 6.10 -1.89
CA ASN A 348 -10.10 5.45 -3.18
C ASN A 348 -9.25 4.18 -2.96
N VAL A 349 -9.89 3.01 -3.02
CA VAL A 349 -9.24 1.72 -2.77
C VAL A 349 -9.11 0.96 -4.09
N THR A 350 -7.99 0.26 -4.27
CA THR A 350 -7.64 -0.55 -5.44
C THR A 350 -6.94 -1.83 -5.01
N ILE A 351 -6.82 -2.80 -5.92
CA ILE A 351 -6.21 -4.11 -5.65
C ILE A 351 -5.42 -4.52 -6.88
N GLY A 352 -4.13 -4.82 -6.73
CA GLY A 352 -3.25 -5.06 -7.87
C GLY A 352 -3.10 -3.80 -8.75
N TRP A 353 -2.52 -3.95 -9.94
CA TRP A 353 -2.39 -2.84 -10.86
C TRP A 353 -3.60 -2.75 -11.81
N ALA A 354 -3.91 -1.53 -12.25
CA ALA A 354 -5.02 -1.29 -13.18
C ALA A 354 -4.85 -2.00 -14.54
N ASP A 355 -3.62 -2.35 -14.92
CA ASP A 355 -3.29 -3.14 -16.11
C ASP A 355 -3.21 -4.65 -15.85
N ASP A 356 -3.30 -5.09 -14.60
CA ASP A 356 -3.36 -6.50 -14.26
C ASP A 356 -4.78 -7.06 -14.42
N LEU A 357 -4.90 -8.08 -15.26
CA LEU A 357 -6.15 -8.84 -15.44
C LEU A 357 -6.67 -9.46 -14.13
N SER A 358 -5.82 -9.58 -13.11
CA SER A 358 -6.18 -10.06 -11.78
C SER A 358 -6.91 -9.01 -10.94
N ALA A 359 -6.53 -7.73 -11.02
CA ALA A 359 -7.23 -6.62 -10.39
C ALA A 359 -8.70 -6.60 -10.82
N LEU A 360 -8.91 -6.67 -12.15
CA LEU A 360 -10.24 -6.71 -12.76
C LEU A 360 -11.08 -7.92 -12.36
N ALA A 361 -10.46 -9.06 -12.02
CA ALA A 361 -11.16 -10.27 -11.62
C ALA A 361 -11.46 -10.34 -10.11
N ASN A 362 -10.57 -9.79 -9.28
CA ASN A 362 -10.69 -9.81 -7.83
C ASN A 362 -11.61 -8.71 -7.30
N THR A 363 -11.64 -7.56 -7.96
CA THR A 363 -12.54 -6.44 -7.64
C THR A 363 -14.01 -6.89 -7.49
N PRO A 364 -14.67 -7.50 -8.51
CA PRO A 364 -16.10 -7.80 -8.40
C PRO A 364 -16.41 -8.87 -7.36
N LEU A 365 -15.44 -9.76 -7.08
CA LEU A 365 -15.58 -10.77 -6.05
C LEU A 365 -15.56 -10.12 -4.65
N LEU A 366 -14.65 -9.18 -4.43
CA LEU A 366 -14.59 -8.44 -3.17
C LEU A 366 -15.81 -7.54 -3.00
N GLU A 367 -16.32 -6.95 -4.07
CA GLU A 367 -17.59 -6.22 -4.06
C GLU A 367 -18.75 -7.09 -3.61
N GLY A 368 -18.85 -8.30 -4.17
CA GLY A 368 -19.86 -9.27 -3.78
C GLY A 368 -19.74 -9.70 -2.31
N LEU A 369 -18.53 -9.77 -1.76
CA LEU A 369 -18.28 -10.15 -0.36
C LEU A 369 -18.47 -8.99 0.62
N ALA A 370 -18.08 -7.78 0.23
CA ALA A 370 -18.29 -6.55 0.99
C ALA A 370 -19.78 -6.16 1.03
N GLY A 371 -20.52 -6.51 -0.03
CA GLY A 371 -21.90 -6.06 -0.23
C GLY A 371 -21.98 -4.63 -0.78
N GLU A 372 -20.84 -4.05 -1.18
CA GLU A 372 -20.66 -2.65 -1.59
C GLU A 372 -19.62 -2.58 -2.73
N VAL A 373 -19.60 -1.48 -3.49
CA VAL A 373 -18.61 -1.26 -4.56
C VAL A 373 -17.24 -0.96 -3.92
N VAL A 374 -16.20 -1.71 -4.30
CA VAL A 374 -14.87 -1.72 -3.69
C VAL A 374 -13.91 -0.86 -4.52
N THR A 375 -14.21 -0.66 -5.80
CA THR A 375 -13.39 0.12 -6.74
C THR A 375 -14.29 0.79 -7.78
N ASP A 376 -14.18 2.11 -7.97
CA ASP A 376 -14.75 2.79 -9.12
C ASP A 376 -13.83 2.60 -10.34
N VAL A 377 -13.82 1.39 -10.90
CA VAL A 377 -12.97 1.05 -12.07
C VAL A 377 -13.36 1.88 -13.30
N ASP A 378 -14.58 2.43 -13.33
CA ASP A 378 -15.06 3.29 -14.43
C ASP A 378 -14.43 4.69 -14.46
N GLN A 379 -13.70 5.10 -13.40
CA GLN A 379 -12.88 6.32 -13.40
C GLN A 379 -11.43 6.11 -13.81
N LEU A 380 -10.98 4.87 -13.98
CA LEU A 380 -9.66 4.62 -14.55
C LEU A 380 -9.75 4.83 -16.07
N PRO A 381 -8.81 5.58 -16.68
CA PRO A 381 -8.79 5.77 -18.13
C PRO A 381 -8.79 4.40 -18.82
N ARG A 382 -9.83 4.11 -19.61
CA ARG A 382 -9.85 2.90 -20.44
C ARG A 382 -8.72 3.03 -21.47
N VAL A 383 -7.68 2.19 -21.33
CA VAL A 383 -6.53 2.11 -22.25
C VAL A 383 -6.94 1.60 -23.62
#